data_AF-A0A6H9Z100-F1
#
_entry.id   AF-A0A6H9Z100-F1
#
_cell.length_a   1.000
_cell.length_b   1.000
_cell.length_c   1.000
_cell.angle_alpha   90.00
_cell.angle_beta   90.00
_cell.angle_gamma   90.00
#
_symmetry.space_group_name_H-M   'P 1'
#
loop_
_entity.id
_entity.type
_entity.pdbx_description
1 polymer ?
#
loop_
_entity_poly.entity_id
_entity_poly.type
_entity_poly.pdbx_seq_one_letter_code
_entity_poly.pdbx_strand_id
1 'polypeptide(L)'
;MIGPVHVSGDEATETLFVYYAGHGTRDSDGALALALPSTPADPARGYFHTVPFDLLRKAILRSRARHRIVIIDCCYSGSAIGTMSAGDVQTQTYIEGTYVLTSASPHQLARAPEGHEFTAFTSELLKVMRDGIPEGERLLTLEAIKSHITANLTGQGFPEPWAQNRNAGGTLPFIRNVASVQASGPPGYGEIPSVDEGTLFASRADLREAGLHRPRQAGICGSKSNGGAESIVLSGGYEDDEDHGDVIIYTGHGGQNDHGDQIADQRPTDSGNAALITSITSRYPVRVIRGAGSKSPYAPPEGFSYDGLYTVENYWTKVRADGFRVLQFRLEKLQDTRPPIVPTGTPMDRAGVDISRWEPVSLEAYRDRNVAAKVAKAHGYVCQIGECGTVIETPAGFQITPTTHLKPITIPHKGPDIEANVLCVCPNHRIQLDLGVITIEDDLQVIDEIHGVPIGELHVSPGHKVGLEFIRYHRELFRRRRGDCLKICGWRGDRC
;
A
#
# COMPACT_ATOMS: atom_id res chain seq x y z
N MET A 1 -18.25 34.20 12.10
CA MET A 1 -17.08 33.41 11.62
C MET A 1 -16.78 32.22 12.53
N ILE A 2 -16.64 32.38 13.86
CA ILE A 2 -16.17 31.27 14.74
C ILE A 2 -17.29 30.30 15.18
N GLY A 3 -18.55 30.75 15.24
CA GLY A 3 -19.69 29.93 15.67
C GLY A 3 -19.77 28.53 15.03
N PRO A 4 -19.66 28.40 13.69
CA PRO A 4 -19.65 27.09 13.03
C PRO A 4 -18.51 26.17 13.51
N VAL A 5 -17.32 26.72 13.77
CA VAL A 5 -16.17 25.94 14.27
C VAL A 5 -16.42 25.44 15.69
N HIS A 6 -17.11 26.22 16.52
CA HIS A 6 -17.52 25.78 17.85
C HIS A 6 -18.53 24.63 17.78
N VAL A 7 -19.59 24.77 16.98
CA VAL A 7 -20.63 23.74 16.83
C VAL A 7 -20.01 22.44 16.29
N SER A 8 -19.27 22.52 15.18
CA SER A 8 -18.60 21.35 14.61
C SER A 8 -17.53 20.77 15.53
N GLY A 9 -16.89 21.61 16.35
CA GLY A 9 -15.89 21.18 17.34
C GLY A 9 -16.49 20.36 18.48
N ASP A 10 -17.72 20.64 18.89
CA ASP A 10 -18.46 19.89 19.91
C ASP A 10 -19.02 18.57 19.35
N GLU A 11 -19.38 18.53 18.07
CA GLU A 11 -19.91 17.34 17.38
C GLU A 11 -18.83 16.35 16.92
N ALA A 12 -17.65 16.84 16.53
CA ALA A 12 -16.59 16.01 15.98
C ALA A 12 -15.92 15.11 17.04
N THR A 13 -15.99 13.80 16.82
CA THR A 13 -15.37 12.77 17.68
C THR A 13 -14.02 12.30 17.16
N GLU A 14 -13.92 12.00 15.87
CA GLU A 14 -12.68 11.52 15.23
C GLU A 14 -11.85 12.66 14.64
N THR A 15 -12.39 13.39 13.64
CA THR A 15 -11.65 14.43 12.93
C THR A 15 -12.44 15.73 12.86
N LEU A 16 -11.83 16.83 13.30
CA LEU A 16 -12.29 18.19 13.00
C LEU A 16 -11.46 18.74 11.84
N PHE A 17 -12.09 19.04 10.71
CA PHE A 17 -11.46 19.70 9.57
C PHE A 17 -11.94 21.15 9.49
N VAL A 18 -11.00 22.09 9.56
CA VAL A 18 -11.26 23.54 9.44
C VAL A 18 -10.46 24.08 8.27
N TYR A 19 -11.19 24.56 7.26
CA TYR A 19 -10.60 25.23 6.11
C TYR A 19 -11.07 26.68 6.09
N TYR A 20 -10.13 27.62 6.16
CA TYR A 20 -10.38 29.05 6.02
C TYR A 20 -9.68 29.58 4.77
N ALA A 21 -10.45 30.16 3.86
CA ALA A 21 -9.94 30.95 2.74
C ALA A 21 -10.48 32.37 2.83
N GLY A 22 -9.59 33.37 2.72
CA GLY A 22 -9.99 34.76 2.82
C GLY A 22 -8.80 35.72 2.92
N HIS A 23 -9.07 36.94 3.41
CA HIS A 23 -8.02 37.94 3.61
C HIS A 23 -7.48 37.89 5.04
N GLY A 24 -6.16 37.85 5.15
CA GLY A 24 -5.45 37.94 6.43
C GLY A 24 -4.77 39.29 6.55
N THR A 25 -4.80 39.87 7.74
CA THR A 25 -4.03 41.07 8.10
C THR A 25 -3.25 40.80 9.38
N ARG A 26 -2.41 41.75 9.78
CA ARG A 26 -1.72 41.72 11.08
C ARG A 26 -2.36 42.74 12.01
N ASP A 27 -2.53 42.36 13.27
CA ASP A 27 -2.90 43.30 14.33
C ASP A 27 -1.70 44.13 14.82
N SER A 28 -1.89 44.92 15.87
CA SER A 28 -0.89 45.83 16.46
C SER A 28 0.32 45.10 16.98
N ASP A 29 0.12 43.84 17.36
CA ASP A 29 1.12 42.98 17.97
C ASP A 29 1.79 42.08 16.91
N GLY A 30 1.42 42.25 15.64
CA GLY A 30 1.93 41.49 14.51
C GLY A 30 1.31 40.09 14.36
N ALA A 31 0.30 39.75 15.16
CA ALA A 31 -0.39 38.47 15.12
C ALA A 31 -1.43 38.44 13.99
N LEU A 32 -1.78 37.22 13.54
CA LEU A 32 -2.73 37.03 12.44
C LEU A 32 -4.15 37.44 12.87
N ALA A 33 -4.77 38.29 12.07
CA ALA A 33 -6.19 38.61 12.17
C ALA A 33 -6.90 38.31 10.84
N LEU A 34 -8.04 37.61 10.92
CA LEU A 34 -8.83 37.19 9.77
C LEU A 34 -9.84 38.29 9.42
N ALA A 35 -9.80 38.80 8.20
CA ALA A 35 -10.69 39.88 7.78
C ALA A 35 -12.13 39.37 7.61
N LEU A 36 -13.09 40.21 8.01
CA LEU A 36 -14.50 40.07 7.70
C LEU A 36 -14.84 40.83 6.39
N PRO A 37 -15.98 40.52 5.73
CA PRO A 37 -16.40 41.22 4.50
C PRO A 37 -16.47 42.75 4.61
N SER A 38 -16.67 43.29 5.82
CA SER A 38 -16.74 44.72 6.11
C SER A 38 -15.41 45.34 6.57
N THR A 39 -14.29 44.60 6.47
CA THR A 39 -12.97 45.11 6.88
C THR A 39 -12.50 46.22 5.95
N PRO A 40 -12.27 47.44 6.44
CA PRO A 40 -11.71 48.52 5.62
C PRO A 40 -10.30 48.19 5.15
N ALA A 41 -9.93 48.66 3.96
CA ALA A 41 -8.55 48.56 3.46
C ALA A 41 -7.55 49.40 4.28
N ASP A 42 -8.04 50.39 5.05
CA ASP A 42 -7.24 51.21 5.97
C ASP A 42 -6.86 50.41 7.24
N PRO A 43 -5.56 50.10 7.44
CA PRO A 43 -5.09 49.32 8.59
C PRO A 43 -5.43 49.97 9.94
N ALA A 44 -5.55 51.30 10.01
CA ALA A 44 -5.85 52.02 11.25
C ALA A 44 -7.30 51.82 11.74
N ARG A 45 -8.21 51.42 10.84
CA ARG A 45 -9.64 51.18 11.12
C ARG A 45 -9.99 49.69 11.09
N GLY A 46 -9.05 48.81 10.78
CA GLY A 46 -9.25 47.37 10.63
C GLY A 46 -9.47 46.62 11.95
N TYR A 47 -8.99 47.14 13.09
CA TYR A 47 -8.99 46.44 14.39
C TYR A 47 -10.37 45.95 14.86
N PHE A 48 -11.44 46.70 14.58
CA PHE A 48 -12.80 46.34 15.00
C PHE A 48 -13.54 45.45 13.99
N HIS A 49 -12.94 45.19 12.83
CA HIS A 49 -13.56 44.47 11.72
C HIS A 49 -12.84 43.16 11.38
N THR A 50 -11.88 42.75 12.19
CA THR A 50 -11.15 41.49 12.02
C THR A 50 -11.44 40.54 13.18
N VAL A 51 -11.15 39.27 12.96
CA VAL A 51 -11.22 38.23 13.98
C VAL A 51 -9.79 37.80 14.33
N PRO A 52 -9.32 38.02 15.56
CA PRO A 52 -8.03 37.52 15.99
C PRO A 52 -7.95 36.00 15.81
N PHE A 53 -6.89 35.52 15.16
CA PHE A 53 -6.71 34.08 14.91
C PHE A 53 -6.67 33.27 16.21
N ASP A 54 -6.23 33.87 17.33
CA ASP A 54 -6.22 33.23 18.64
C ASP A 54 -7.62 32.76 19.09
N LEU A 55 -8.69 33.46 18.69
CA LEU A 55 -10.06 33.02 18.99
C LEU A 55 -10.43 31.76 18.21
N LEU A 56 -10.03 31.67 16.94
CA LEU A 56 -10.22 30.48 16.12
C LEU A 56 -9.40 29.30 16.66
N ARG A 57 -8.13 29.55 17.05
CA ARG A 57 -7.29 28.58 17.74
C ARG A 57 -7.97 28.02 18.99
N LYS A 58 -8.47 28.90 19.87
CA LYS A 58 -9.14 28.49 21.12
C LYS A 58 -10.37 27.63 20.84
N ALA A 59 -11.13 27.93 19.78
CA ALA A 59 -12.26 27.11 19.37
C ALA A 59 -11.82 25.70 18.93
N ILE A 60 -10.80 25.61 18.08
CA ILE A 60 -10.26 24.33 17.59
C ILE A 60 -9.70 23.48 18.74
N LEU A 61 -8.92 24.08 19.64
CA LEU A 61 -8.28 23.37 20.75
C LEU A 61 -9.29 22.88 21.81
N ARG A 62 -10.49 23.45 21.87
CA ARG A 62 -11.58 22.97 22.73
C ARG A 62 -12.30 21.74 22.19
N SER A 63 -12.20 21.46 20.89
CA SER A 63 -12.87 20.31 20.28
C SER A 63 -12.40 19.00 20.90
N ARG A 64 -13.32 18.04 21.03
CA ARG A 64 -13.03 16.68 21.50
C ARG A 64 -12.44 15.77 20.41
N ALA A 65 -12.36 16.26 19.17
CA ALA A 65 -11.84 15.48 18.06
C ALA A 65 -10.41 14.98 18.32
N ARG A 66 -10.19 13.69 18.04
CA ARG A 66 -8.87 13.05 18.14
C ARG A 66 -7.86 13.68 17.19
N HIS A 67 -8.32 14.05 16.00
CA HIS A 67 -7.53 14.69 14.95
C HIS A 67 -8.10 16.06 14.60
N ARG A 68 -7.23 17.07 14.48
CA ARG A 68 -7.63 18.45 14.15
C ARG A 68 -6.80 18.92 12.98
N ILE A 69 -7.43 19.07 11.82
CA ILE A 69 -6.77 19.49 10.58
C ILE A 69 -7.21 20.91 10.29
N VAL A 70 -6.24 21.81 10.16
CA VAL A 70 -6.49 23.24 9.95
C VAL A 70 -5.75 23.69 8.70
N ILE A 71 -6.48 24.22 7.72
CA ILE A 71 -5.91 24.81 6.52
C ILE A 71 -6.27 26.29 6.51
N ILE A 72 -5.25 27.16 6.47
CA ILE A 72 -5.40 28.61 6.45
C ILE A 72 -4.83 29.15 5.14
N ASP A 73 -5.72 29.55 4.24
CA ASP A 73 -5.39 30.19 2.99
C ASP A 73 -5.70 31.69 3.02
N CYS A 74 -4.71 32.47 3.46
CA CYS A 74 -4.79 33.92 3.45
C CYS A 74 -3.40 34.56 3.49
N CYS A 75 -3.33 35.88 3.24
CA CYS A 75 -2.11 36.66 3.47
C CYS A 75 -1.62 36.49 4.92
N TYR A 76 -0.31 36.39 5.10
CA TYR A 76 0.35 36.21 6.40
C TYR A 76 -0.05 34.91 7.15
N SER A 77 -0.69 33.94 6.49
CA SER A 77 -1.16 32.70 7.10
C SER A 77 -0.08 31.96 7.89
N GLY A 78 1.19 32.03 7.50
CA GLY A 78 2.30 31.43 8.25
C GLY A 78 2.49 31.95 9.69
N SER A 79 2.00 33.14 10.07
CA SER A 79 2.06 33.61 11.47
C SER A 79 1.06 32.87 12.39
N ALA A 80 0.10 32.14 11.83
CA ALA A 80 -0.77 31.22 12.56
C ALA A 80 0.02 30.12 13.29
N ILE A 81 1.13 29.67 12.71
CA ILE A 81 1.94 28.55 13.20
C ILE A 81 2.64 28.89 14.54
N GLY A 82 3.19 30.10 14.66
CA GLY A 82 3.79 30.59 15.90
C GLY A 82 2.76 30.75 17.02
N THR A 83 1.56 31.24 16.67
CA THR A 83 0.44 31.45 17.61
C THR A 83 -0.17 30.13 18.09
N MET A 84 -0.22 29.10 17.23
CA MET A 84 -0.56 27.72 17.63
C MET A 84 0.41 27.14 18.66
N SER A 85 1.60 27.73 18.79
CA SER A 85 2.66 27.30 19.71
C SER A 85 2.75 28.14 21.00
N ALA A 86 2.09 29.31 21.07
CA ALA A 86 2.16 30.22 22.21
C ALA A 86 1.00 29.96 23.21
N GLY A 87 1.33 29.38 24.37
CA GLY A 87 0.42 29.15 25.51
C GLY A 87 1.14 28.51 26.70
N ASP A 88 0.89 29.03 27.91
CA ASP A 88 1.52 28.88 29.24
C ASP A 88 2.60 27.82 29.50
N VAL A 89 3.72 28.32 30.02
CA VAL A 89 4.94 27.61 30.47
C VAL A 89 4.69 26.68 31.69
N GLN A 90 3.46 26.51 32.17
CA GLN A 90 3.15 25.66 33.32
C GLN A 90 2.13 24.53 33.08
N THR A 91 1.59 24.41 31.87
CA THR A 91 0.74 23.27 31.50
C THR A 91 1.08 22.82 30.09
N GLN A 92 2.25 22.20 29.93
CA GLN A 92 2.56 21.40 28.74
C GLN A 92 1.74 20.10 28.75
N THR A 93 0.42 20.20 28.67
CA THR A 93 -0.38 19.12 28.08
C THR A 93 -0.14 19.19 26.58
N TYR A 94 0.81 18.37 26.12
CA TYR A 94 1.03 18.06 24.71
C TYR A 94 -0.32 17.75 24.05
N ILE A 95 -0.83 18.66 23.20
CA ILE A 95 -2.09 18.44 22.50
C ILE A 95 -1.80 17.54 21.28
N GLU A 96 -2.17 16.26 21.40
CA GLU A 96 -2.06 15.23 20.37
C GLU A 96 -2.91 15.56 19.11
N GLY A 97 -2.39 15.23 17.92
CA GLY A 97 -3.20 15.08 16.69
C GLY A 97 -3.55 16.35 15.89
N THR A 98 -2.83 17.47 16.03
CA THR A 98 -3.12 18.71 15.28
C THR A 98 -2.17 18.94 14.10
N TYR A 99 -2.72 19.15 12.90
CA TYR A 99 -1.98 19.51 11.68
C TYR A 99 -2.44 20.85 11.14
N VAL A 100 -1.49 21.77 10.90
CA VAL A 100 -1.78 23.10 10.36
C VAL A 100 -1.04 23.28 9.04
N LEU A 101 -1.77 23.62 7.97
CA LEU A 101 -1.24 23.92 6.64
C LEU A 101 -1.61 25.36 6.27
N THR A 102 -0.62 26.14 5.83
CA THR A 102 -0.78 27.55 5.46
C THR A 102 -0.37 27.75 4.00
N SER A 103 -1.10 28.59 3.27
CA SER A 103 -0.83 28.82 1.84
C SER A 103 0.46 29.59 1.54
N ALA A 104 1.05 30.22 2.56
CA ALA A 104 2.33 30.92 2.45
C ALA A 104 3.14 30.82 3.76
N SER A 105 4.44 31.11 3.65
CA SER A 105 5.34 31.26 4.79
C SER A 105 4.97 32.50 5.66
N PRO A 106 5.45 32.58 6.91
CA PRO A 106 5.16 33.73 7.80
C PRO A 106 5.62 35.09 7.25
N HIS A 107 6.51 35.08 6.26
CA HIS A 107 7.16 36.27 5.70
C HIS A 107 6.72 36.59 4.26
N GLN A 108 5.83 35.78 3.66
CA GLN A 108 5.37 35.96 2.28
C GLN A 108 3.85 36.11 2.20
N LEU A 109 3.39 36.82 1.18
CA LEU A 109 1.97 37.01 0.90
C LEU A 109 1.46 35.83 0.05
N ALA A 110 0.31 35.27 0.41
CA ALA A 110 -0.43 34.37 -0.45
C ALA A 110 -0.88 35.12 -1.71
N ARG A 111 -0.82 34.48 -2.89
CA ARG A 111 -1.17 35.08 -4.17
C ARG A 111 -2.45 34.47 -4.74
N ALA A 112 -3.35 35.34 -5.21
CA ALA A 112 -4.50 35.00 -6.05
C ALA A 112 -4.23 35.54 -7.46
N PRO A 113 -4.15 34.69 -8.50
CA PRO A 113 -3.99 35.15 -9.88
C PRO A 113 -5.20 36.00 -10.34
N GLU A 114 -4.96 37.10 -11.06
CA GLU A 114 -6.04 37.95 -11.58
C GLU A 114 -6.94 37.17 -12.55
N GLY A 115 -8.27 37.26 -12.35
CA GLY A 115 -9.26 36.60 -13.20
C GLY A 115 -9.57 35.14 -12.86
N HIS A 116 -8.96 34.57 -11.82
CA HIS A 116 -9.25 33.22 -11.33
C HIS A 116 -10.23 33.22 -10.14
N GLU A 117 -11.11 32.23 -10.09
CA GLU A 117 -12.13 32.08 -9.03
C GLU A 117 -11.53 31.73 -7.66
N PHE A 118 -10.40 31.03 -7.64
CA PHE A 118 -9.72 30.55 -6.42
C PHE A 118 -8.28 31.08 -6.32
N THR A 119 -7.72 31.10 -5.10
CA THR A 119 -6.29 31.38 -4.91
C THR A 119 -5.43 30.31 -5.60
N ALA A 120 -4.13 30.58 -5.80
CA ALA A 120 -3.23 29.60 -6.39
C ALA A 120 -3.16 28.29 -5.56
N PHE A 121 -3.09 28.43 -4.22
CA PHE A 121 -3.06 27.29 -3.30
C PHE A 121 -4.39 26.50 -3.32
N THR A 122 -5.52 27.18 -3.23
CA THR A 122 -6.84 26.54 -3.27
C THR A 122 -7.06 25.82 -4.59
N SER A 123 -6.64 26.42 -5.70
CA SER A 123 -6.75 25.82 -7.03
C SER A 123 -6.00 24.49 -7.11
N GLU A 124 -4.75 24.44 -6.64
CA GLU A 124 -3.95 23.20 -6.62
C GLU A 124 -4.51 22.16 -5.64
N LEU A 125 -4.98 22.58 -4.46
CA LEU A 125 -5.63 21.68 -3.51
C LEU A 125 -6.89 21.03 -4.12
N LEU A 126 -7.73 21.81 -4.79
CA LEU A 126 -8.93 21.30 -5.45
C LEU A 126 -8.62 20.35 -6.61
N LYS A 127 -7.55 20.60 -7.39
CA LYS A 127 -7.07 19.66 -8.41
C LYS A 127 -6.68 18.32 -7.78
N VAL A 128 -5.88 18.33 -6.71
CA VAL A 128 -5.49 17.10 -6.00
C VAL A 128 -6.72 16.36 -5.45
N MET A 129 -7.70 17.08 -4.92
CA MET A 129 -8.93 16.48 -4.38
C MET A 129 -9.83 15.87 -5.46
N ARG A 130 -9.87 16.49 -6.65
CA ARG A 130 -10.76 16.07 -7.75
C ARG A 130 -10.13 15.03 -8.67
N ASP A 131 -8.87 15.22 -8.99
CA ASP A 131 -8.16 14.47 -10.02
C ASP A 131 -7.16 13.49 -9.41
N GLY A 132 -6.82 13.64 -8.13
CA GLY A 132 -5.85 12.79 -7.45
C GLY A 132 -4.40 13.15 -7.79
N ILE A 133 -3.46 12.38 -7.22
CA ILE A 133 -2.03 12.45 -7.54
C ILE A 133 -1.68 11.21 -8.35
N PRO A 134 -1.35 11.34 -9.65
CA PRO A 134 -0.90 10.22 -10.47
C PRO A 134 0.29 9.51 -9.85
N GLU A 135 0.30 8.18 -9.91
CA GLU A 135 1.33 7.32 -9.27
C GLU A 135 1.41 7.48 -7.72
N GLY A 136 0.48 8.22 -7.11
CA GLY A 136 0.37 8.38 -5.66
C GLY A 136 -0.30 7.18 -4.99
N GLU A 137 -0.11 7.06 -3.68
CA GLU A 137 -0.77 6.03 -2.85
C GLU A 137 -2.30 6.11 -2.95
N ARG A 138 -3.01 5.00 -2.70
CA ARG A 138 -4.48 4.93 -2.71
C ARG A 138 -5.15 5.87 -1.71
N LEU A 139 -4.47 6.18 -0.60
CA LEU A 139 -4.90 7.19 0.35
C LEU A 139 -3.85 8.30 0.38
N LEU A 140 -4.24 9.54 0.07
CA LEU A 140 -3.34 10.68 0.18
C LEU A 140 -3.29 11.15 1.63
N THR A 141 -2.07 11.30 2.15
CA THR A 141 -1.81 11.98 3.42
C THR A 141 -1.71 13.49 3.21
N LEU A 142 -1.86 14.26 4.29
CA LEU A 142 -1.72 15.73 4.22
C LEU A 142 -0.30 16.16 3.83
N GLU A 143 0.73 15.39 4.20
CA GLU A 143 2.11 15.62 3.75
C GLU A 143 2.28 15.32 2.26
N ALA A 144 1.71 14.22 1.74
CA ALA A 144 1.76 13.91 0.32
C ALA A 144 1.06 15.00 -0.53
N ILE A 145 -0.11 15.46 -0.07
CA ILE A 145 -0.85 16.56 -0.70
C ILE A 145 -0.02 17.84 -0.66
N LYS A 146 0.55 18.19 0.50
CA LYS A 146 1.41 19.37 0.65
C LYS A 146 2.61 19.29 -0.30
N SER A 147 3.36 18.18 -0.30
CA SER A 147 4.53 18.00 -1.17
C SER A 147 4.20 18.17 -2.64
N HIS A 148 3.07 17.62 -3.09
CA HIS A 148 2.61 17.76 -4.48
C HIS A 148 2.23 19.21 -4.81
N ILE A 149 1.44 19.86 -3.95
CA ILE A 149 1.06 21.26 -4.13
C ILE A 149 2.30 22.17 -4.12
N THR A 150 3.26 21.92 -3.21
CA THR A 150 4.54 22.65 -3.16
C THR A 150 5.29 22.55 -4.48
N ALA A 151 5.44 21.34 -5.03
CA ALA A 151 6.13 21.13 -6.31
C ALA A 151 5.47 21.92 -7.45
N ASN A 152 4.13 21.89 -7.54
CA ASN A 152 3.40 22.59 -8.60
C ASN A 152 3.44 24.12 -8.45
N LEU A 153 3.29 24.63 -7.22
CA LEU A 153 3.30 26.08 -6.95
C LEU A 153 4.70 26.67 -7.17
N THR A 154 5.75 26.02 -6.65
CA THR A 154 7.13 26.49 -6.82
C THR A 154 7.57 26.45 -8.28
N GLY A 155 7.17 25.41 -9.04
CA GLY A 155 7.41 25.34 -10.48
C GLY A 155 6.76 26.47 -11.29
N GLN A 156 5.72 27.11 -10.74
CA GLN A 156 5.01 28.24 -11.34
C GLN A 156 5.41 29.61 -10.74
N GLY A 157 6.40 29.65 -9.83
CA GLY A 157 6.85 30.90 -9.19
C GLY A 157 5.89 31.46 -8.13
N PHE A 158 4.97 30.64 -7.62
CA PHE A 158 4.10 30.99 -6.50
C PHE A 158 4.74 30.67 -5.13
N PRO A 159 4.28 31.30 -4.03
CA PRO A 159 4.78 31.03 -2.69
C PRO A 159 4.64 29.56 -2.28
N GLU A 160 5.62 29.04 -1.54
CA GLU A 160 5.56 27.69 -0.97
C GLU A 160 4.61 27.63 0.23
N PRO A 161 3.71 26.64 0.29
CA PRO A 161 2.85 26.41 1.44
C PRO A 161 3.66 25.82 2.61
N TRP A 162 3.37 26.30 3.82
CA TRP A 162 4.07 25.88 5.03
C TRP A 162 3.17 24.98 5.89
N ALA A 163 3.73 23.98 6.56
CA ALA A 163 2.97 23.17 7.51
C ALA A 163 3.65 23.02 8.87
N GLN A 164 2.85 22.86 9.91
CA GLN A 164 3.29 22.40 11.22
C GLN A 164 2.60 21.08 11.54
N ASN A 165 3.41 20.04 11.72
CA ASN A 165 2.96 18.69 11.99
C ASN A 165 3.34 18.34 13.45
N ARG A 166 2.34 18.21 14.34
CA ARG A 166 2.55 17.73 15.72
C ARG A 166 2.05 16.29 15.82
N ASN A 167 2.90 15.41 16.37
CA ASN A 167 2.59 14.00 16.66
C ASN A 167 2.03 13.21 15.45
N ALA A 168 2.67 13.32 14.29
CA ALA A 168 2.37 12.54 13.07
C ALA A 168 0.97 12.78 12.43
N GLY A 169 0.29 13.87 12.77
CA GLY A 169 -1.02 14.21 12.17
C GLY A 169 -0.97 14.36 10.63
N GLY A 170 0.16 14.80 10.08
CA GLY A 170 0.33 14.97 8.64
C GLY A 170 0.53 13.67 7.84
N THR A 171 0.93 12.58 8.51
CA THR A 171 1.10 11.26 7.87
C THR A 171 -0.17 10.41 7.95
N LEU A 172 -1.24 10.92 8.57
CA LEU A 172 -2.51 10.22 8.60
C LEU A 172 -3.18 10.26 7.22
N PRO A 173 -3.80 9.15 6.77
CA PRO A 173 -4.65 9.15 5.59
C PRO A 173 -5.75 10.21 5.69
N PHE A 174 -5.85 11.07 4.68
CA PHE A 174 -6.80 12.17 4.67
C PHE A 174 -7.93 11.97 3.65
N ILE A 175 -7.58 11.64 2.41
CA ILE A 175 -8.58 11.39 1.34
C ILE A 175 -8.18 10.18 0.48
N ARG A 176 -9.15 9.61 -0.23
CA ARG A 176 -8.88 8.62 -1.29
C ARG A 176 -8.26 9.31 -2.50
N ASN A 177 -7.22 8.72 -3.05
CA ASN A 177 -6.59 9.16 -4.28
C ASN A 177 -7.33 8.59 -5.47
N VAL A 178 -8.13 9.41 -6.15
CA VAL A 178 -8.89 8.98 -7.32
C VAL A 178 -8.02 8.62 -8.53
N ALA A 179 -6.78 9.12 -8.58
CA ALA A 179 -5.78 8.75 -9.58
C ALA A 179 -4.89 7.58 -9.17
N SER A 180 -5.19 6.88 -8.06
CA SER A 180 -4.34 5.76 -7.67
C SER A 180 -4.45 4.62 -8.67
N VAL A 181 -3.32 4.31 -9.31
CA VAL A 181 -3.14 3.19 -10.24
C VAL A 181 -3.05 1.84 -9.48
N GLN A 182 -3.03 1.86 -8.14
CA GLN A 182 -2.93 0.66 -7.31
C GLN A 182 -4.28 -0.04 -7.10
N ALA A 183 -4.83 -0.55 -8.21
CA ALA A 183 -5.71 -1.73 -8.23
C ALA A 183 -5.70 -2.45 -9.59
N SER A 184 -4.81 -2.10 -10.54
CA SER A 184 -4.85 -2.69 -11.88
C SER A 184 -3.69 -3.64 -12.13
N GLY A 185 -4.02 -4.88 -12.49
CA GLY A 185 -3.16 -5.63 -13.40
C GLY A 185 -3.17 -4.98 -14.80
N PRO A 186 -2.78 -5.68 -15.87
CA PRO A 186 -2.98 -5.20 -17.24
C PRO A 186 -4.47 -4.86 -17.52
N PRO A 187 -4.81 -4.21 -18.64
CA PRO A 187 -6.19 -3.91 -18.99
C PRO A 187 -7.10 -5.15 -18.85
N GLY A 188 -8.13 -5.06 -18.01
CA GLY A 188 -9.08 -6.15 -17.72
C GLY A 188 -9.03 -6.70 -16.28
N TYR A 189 -8.01 -6.37 -15.48
CA TYR A 189 -7.87 -6.83 -14.08
C TYR A 189 -8.15 -5.70 -13.08
N GLY A 190 -8.62 -6.05 -11.88
CA GLY A 190 -8.93 -5.08 -10.84
C GLY A 190 -10.38 -4.58 -10.86
N GLU A 191 -10.59 -3.47 -10.16
CA GLU A 191 -11.90 -2.80 -10.07
C GLU A 191 -12.37 -2.28 -11.43
N ILE A 192 -13.69 -2.21 -11.61
CA ILE A 192 -14.29 -1.50 -12.74
C ILE A 192 -14.67 -0.09 -12.27
N PRO A 193 -14.28 0.98 -13.00
CA PRO A 193 -14.69 2.34 -12.65
C PRO A 193 -16.22 2.46 -12.53
N SER A 194 -16.68 3.06 -11.43
CA SER A 194 -18.12 3.29 -11.13
C SER A 194 -18.92 2.05 -10.75
N VAL A 195 -18.27 0.91 -10.46
CA VAL A 195 -18.94 -0.28 -9.92
C VAL A 195 -18.36 -0.59 -8.55
N ASP A 196 -19.14 -0.32 -7.50
CA ASP A 196 -18.75 -0.59 -6.13
C ASP A 196 -19.05 -2.04 -5.73
N GLU A 197 -18.26 -2.57 -4.80
CA GLU A 197 -18.57 -3.83 -4.13
C GLU A 197 -19.97 -3.77 -3.48
N GLY A 198 -20.73 -4.86 -3.60
CA GLY A 198 -22.12 -4.99 -3.19
C GLY A 198 -23.13 -4.57 -4.26
N THR A 199 -22.69 -4.09 -5.43
CA THR A 199 -23.59 -3.76 -6.54
C THR A 199 -24.30 -5.01 -7.06
N LEU A 200 -25.63 -4.93 -7.19
CA LEU A 200 -26.48 -6.00 -7.70
C LEU A 200 -26.75 -5.85 -9.21
N PHE A 201 -26.85 -6.99 -9.89
CA PHE A 201 -27.11 -7.11 -11.32
C PHE A 201 -28.19 -8.15 -11.57
N ALA A 202 -29.15 -7.85 -12.45
CA ALA A 202 -30.25 -8.76 -12.74
C ALA A 202 -29.80 -9.99 -13.55
N SER A 203 -28.81 -9.82 -14.44
CA SER A 203 -28.42 -10.87 -15.39
C SER A 203 -26.93 -10.90 -15.73
N ARG A 204 -26.50 -12.01 -16.34
CA ARG A 204 -25.16 -12.15 -16.95
C ARG A 204 -24.90 -11.14 -18.07
N ALA A 205 -25.95 -10.64 -18.73
CA ALA A 205 -25.82 -9.62 -19.76
C ALA A 205 -25.41 -8.27 -19.13
N ASP A 206 -26.00 -7.93 -17.99
CA ASP A 206 -25.71 -6.69 -17.26
C ASP A 206 -24.27 -6.71 -16.71
N LEU A 207 -23.81 -7.84 -16.19
CA LEU A 207 -22.40 -8.01 -15.76
C LEU A 207 -21.41 -7.79 -16.91
N ARG A 208 -21.78 -8.18 -18.14
CA ARG A 208 -20.95 -7.99 -19.33
C ARG A 208 -20.96 -6.53 -19.76
N GLU A 209 -22.11 -5.89 -19.76
CA GLU A 209 -22.26 -4.47 -20.10
C GLU A 209 -21.49 -3.58 -19.12
N ALA A 210 -21.55 -3.92 -17.83
CA ALA A 210 -20.74 -3.30 -16.79
C ALA A 210 -19.25 -3.68 -16.84
N GLY A 211 -18.81 -4.57 -17.74
CA GLY A 211 -17.40 -4.95 -17.85
C GLY A 211 -16.85 -5.87 -16.74
N LEU A 212 -17.67 -6.27 -15.76
CA LEU A 212 -17.27 -7.17 -14.65
C LEU A 212 -16.91 -8.58 -15.14
N HIS A 213 -17.74 -9.16 -16.02
CA HIS A 213 -17.58 -10.54 -16.49
C HIS A 213 -18.12 -10.74 -17.91
N ARG A 214 -17.24 -11.01 -18.88
CA ARG A 214 -17.60 -11.06 -20.32
C ARG A 214 -18.35 -12.32 -20.78
N PRO A 215 -18.03 -13.54 -20.30
CA PRO A 215 -18.73 -14.75 -20.70
C PRO A 215 -20.22 -14.76 -20.34
N ARG A 216 -21.06 -15.34 -21.21
CA ARG A 216 -22.51 -15.50 -20.95
C ARG A 216 -22.87 -16.75 -20.15
N GLN A 217 -22.00 -17.78 -20.17
CA GLN A 217 -22.25 -19.07 -19.53
C GLN A 217 -21.07 -19.53 -18.67
N ALA A 218 -19.83 -19.45 -19.20
CA ALA A 218 -18.65 -19.90 -18.47
C ALA A 218 -18.48 -19.17 -17.12
N GLY A 219 -18.13 -19.92 -16.07
CA GLY A 219 -17.90 -19.36 -14.74
C GLY A 219 -16.60 -18.56 -14.62
N ILE A 220 -15.58 -18.86 -15.45
CA ILE A 220 -14.26 -18.24 -15.40
C ILE A 220 -14.05 -17.34 -16.63
N CYS A 221 -13.62 -16.10 -16.42
CA CYS A 221 -13.19 -15.18 -17.47
C CYS A 221 -11.68 -14.97 -17.37
N GLY A 222 -10.95 -15.15 -18.47
CA GLY A 222 -9.51 -14.89 -18.56
C GLY A 222 -8.77 -15.98 -19.33
N SER A 223 -7.45 -15.85 -19.43
CA SER A 223 -6.60 -16.81 -20.13
C SER A 223 -5.17 -16.82 -19.58
N LYS A 224 -4.47 -17.94 -19.75
CA LYS A 224 -3.04 -18.07 -19.45
C LYS A 224 -2.20 -17.00 -20.18
N SER A 225 -2.50 -16.72 -21.45
CA SER A 225 -1.73 -15.77 -22.27
C SER A 225 -1.83 -14.32 -21.77
N ASN A 226 -2.92 -13.98 -21.09
CA ASN A 226 -3.21 -12.61 -20.66
C ASN A 226 -2.85 -12.38 -19.18
N GLY A 227 -2.18 -13.33 -18.53
CA GLY A 227 -1.75 -13.21 -17.14
C GLY A 227 -2.71 -13.84 -16.11
N GLY A 228 -3.74 -14.57 -16.53
CA GLY A 228 -4.60 -15.34 -15.64
C GLY A 228 -6.09 -15.07 -15.79
N ALA A 229 -6.84 -15.40 -14.74
CA ALA A 229 -8.27 -15.13 -14.60
C ALA A 229 -8.51 -13.68 -14.18
N GLU A 230 -9.45 -13.02 -14.85
CA GLU A 230 -9.87 -11.63 -14.59
C GLU A 230 -11.09 -11.58 -13.66
N SER A 231 -12.01 -12.54 -13.81
CA SER A 231 -13.18 -12.67 -12.95
C SER A 231 -13.75 -14.08 -12.92
N ILE A 232 -14.43 -14.41 -11.83
CA ILE A 232 -15.17 -15.67 -11.67
C ILE A 232 -16.61 -15.42 -11.22
N VAL A 233 -17.49 -16.37 -11.50
CA VAL A 233 -18.88 -16.37 -11.01
C VAL A 233 -19.19 -17.64 -10.24
N LEU A 234 -19.66 -17.48 -9.01
CA LEU A 234 -20.20 -18.54 -8.18
C LEU A 234 -21.72 -18.60 -8.32
N SER A 235 -22.24 -19.50 -9.15
CA SER A 235 -23.69 -19.64 -9.39
C SER A 235 -24.20 -21.09 -9.33
N GLY A 236 -23.49 -21.97 -8.60
CA GLY A 236 -23.95 -23.34 -8.34
C GLY A 236 -23.70 -24.34 -9.48
N GLY A 237 -22.69 -24.13 -10.32
CA GLY A 237 -22.36 -25.03 -11.43
C GLY A 237 -21.63 -26.32 -11.01
N TYR A 238 -21.07 -26.34 -9.80
CA TYR A 238 -20.42 -27.51 -9.20
C TYR A 238 -20.90 -27.66 -7.76
N GLU A 239 -21.19 -28.90 -7.34
CA GLU A 239 -21.62 -29.19 -5.97
C GLU A 239 -20.48 -29.10 -4.95
N ASP A 240 -19.23 -29.13 -5.42
CA ASP A 240 -18.01 -29.13 -4.61
C ASP A 240 -17.49 -27.73 -4.24
N ASP A 241 -18.20 -26.67 -4.64
CA ASP A 241 -17.88 -25.29 -4.26
C ASP A 241 -18.17 -25.07 -2.78
N GLU A 242 -17.20 -24.50 -2.05
CA GLU A 242 -17.35 -24.11 -0.66
C GLU A 242 -17.10 -22.61 -0.53
N ASP A 243 -18.08 -21.86 -0.01
CA ASP A 243 -18.01 -20.41 0.10
C ASP A 243 -18.07 -19.99 1.57
N HIS A 244 -16.99 -19.39 2.05
CA HIS A 244 -16.81 -18.90 3.42
C HIS A 244 -16.75 -17.37 3.48
N GLY A 245 -17.25 -16.67 2.45
CA GLY A 245 -17.23 -15.21 2.39
C GLY A 245 -15.88 -14.73 1.89
N ASP A 246 -14.96 -14.42 2.81
CA ASP A 246 -13.63 -13.93 2.42
C ASP A 246 -12.71 -15.02 1.87
N VAL A 247 -13.08 -16.30 2.05
CA VAL A 247 -12.36 -17.45 1.50
C VAL A 247 -13.32 -18.27 0.66
N ILE A 248 -12.88 -18.66 -0.53
CA ILE A 248 -13.67 -19.45 -1.47
C ILE A 248 -12.85 -20.66 -1.90
N ILE A 249 -13.42 -21.85 -1.81
CA ILE A 249 -12.91 -23.05 -2.46
C ILE A 249 -13.74 -23.23 -3.74
N TYR A 250 -13.17 -22.80 -4.85
CA TYR A 250 -13.82 -22.79 -6.16
C TYR A 250 -13.41 -23.99 -6.99
N THR A 251 -14.37 -24.69 -7.57
CA THR A 251 -14.12 -25.84 -8.45
C THR A 251 -13.80 -25.38 -9.87
N GLY A 252 -12.72 -25.92 -10.43
CA GLY A 252 -12.31 -25.68 -11.81
C GLY A 252 -13.39 -26.08 -12.81
N HIS A 253 -13.22 -25.64 -14.06
CA HIS A 253 -14.10 -26.06 -15.15
C HIS A 253 -13.55 -27.28 -15.88
N GLY A 254 -14.44 -28.06 -16.50
CA GLY A 254 -14.08 -29.12 -17.43
C GLY A 254 -14.67 -30.48 -17.05
N GLY A 255 -14.72 -31.38 -18.02
CA GLY A 255 -15.19 -32.75 -17.83
C GLY A 255 -16.69 -32.92 -17.54
N GLN A 256 -17.51 -31.88 -17.78
CA GLN A 256 -18.97 -31.96 -17.70
C GLN A 256 -19.63 -32.09 -19.09
N ASN A 257 -20.82 -32.71 -19.14
CA ASN A 257 -21.71 -32.69 -20.30
C ASN A 257 -22.62 -31.43 -20.31
N ASP A 258 -23.52 -31.31 -21.30
CA ASP A 258 -24.46 -30.18 -21.41
C ASP A 258 -25.50 -30.11 -20.27
N HIS A 259 -25.64 -31.19 -19.49
CA HIS A 259 -26.53 -31.27 -18.33
C HIS A 259 -25.83 -30.93 -17.01
N GLY A 260 -24.51 -30.72 -17.01
CA GLY A 260 -23.71 -30.44 -15.81
C GLY A 260 -23.18 -31.69 -15.09
N ASP A 261 -23.40 -32.89 -15.62
CA ASP A 261 -22.87 -34.11 -15.02
C ASP A 261 -21.39 -34.27 -15.37
N GLN A 262 -20.57 -34.64 -14.38
CA GLN A 262 -19.17 -34.97 -14.61
C GLN A 262 -19.05 -36.32 -15.31
N ILE A 263 -18.37 -36.33 -16.45
CA ILE A 263 -18.14 -37.51 -17.31
C ILE A 263 -16.66 -37.79 -17.58
N ALA A 264 -15.76 -36.91 -17.13
CA ALA A 264 -14.31 -37.06 -17.26
C ALA A 264 -13.54 -36.27 -16.19
N ASP A 265 -12.27 -36.60 -15.97
CA ASP A 265 -11.38 -35.83 -15.11
C ASP A 265 -11.08 -34.44 -15.69
N GLN A 266 -11.03 -33.43 -14.83
CA GLN A 266 -10.56 -32.09 -15.17
C GLN A 266 -9.05 -32.07 -15.39
N ARG A 267 -8.58 -31.10 -16.19
CA ARG A 267 -7.17 -30.95 -16.51
C ARG A 267 -6.68 -29.54 -16.15
N PRO A 268 -5.44 -29.41 -15.65
CA PRO A 268 -4.79 -28.11 -15.47
C PRO A 268 -4.67 -27.30 -16.78
N THR A 269 -4.67 -27.98 -17.93
CA THR A 269 -4.56 -27.37 -19.26
C THR A 269 -5.88 -26.82 -19.81
N ASP A 270 -7.02 -27.14 -19.19
CA ASP A 270 -8.31 -26.58 -19.61
C ASP A 270 -8.26 -25.06 -19.44
N SER A 271 -8.84 -24.30 -20.36
CA SER A 271 -8.54 -22.86 -20.53
C SER A 271 -8.76 -22.02 -19.26
N GLY A 272 -9.91 -22.17 -18.60
CA GLY A 272 -10.22 -21.52 -17.31
C GLY A 272 -9.35 -22.01 -16.15
N ASN A 273 -8.97 -23.29 -16.11
CA ASN A 273 -8.11 -23.85 -15.06
C ASN A 273 -6.69 -23.32 -15.23
N ALA A 274 -6.17 -23.31 -16.45
CA ALA A 274 -4.89 -22.72 -16.78
C ALA A 274 -4.85 -21.22 -16.44
N ALA A 275 -5.97 -20.50 -16.63
CA ALA A 275 -6.10 -19.10 -16.23
C ALA A 275 -6.01 -18.93 -14.70
N LEU A 276 -6.79 -19.69 -13.93
CA LEU A 276 -6.74 -19.64 -12.45
C LEU A 276 -5.38 -20.08 -11.88
N ILE A 277 -4.76 -21.12 -12.45
CA ILE A 277 -3.40 -21.54 -12.07
C ILE A 277 -2.41 -20.40 -12.35
N THR A 278 -2.54 -19.72 -13.49
CA THR A 278 -1.68 -18.57 -13.81
C THR A 278 -1.89 -17.41 -12.83
N SER A 279 -3.13 -17.20 -12.35
CA SER A 279 -3.44 -16.20 -11.32
C SER A 279 -2.72 -16.43 -9.99
N ILE A 280 -2.30 -17.67 -9.68
CA ILE A 280 -1.47 -17.96 -8.49
C ILE A 280 -0.09 -17.31 -8.60
N THR A 281 0.47 -17.28 -9.81
CA THR A 281 1.79 -16.70 -10.05
C THR A 281 1.70 -15.20 -10.34
N SER A 282 0.72 -14.77 -11.14
CA SER A 282 0.58 -13.35 -11.49
C SER A 282 0.06 -12.51 -10.33
N ARG A 283 -0.70 -13.11 -9.42
CA ARG A 283 -1.37 -12.44 -8.29
C ARG A 283 -2.25 -11.28 -8.71
N TYR A 284 -2.71 -11.27 -9.96
CA TYR A 284 -3.64 -10.26 -10.41
C TYR A 284 -5.00 -10.45 -9.73
N PRO A 285 -5.65 -9.34 -9.33
CA PRO A 285 -6.97 -9.40 -8.71
C PRO A 285 -8.00 -10.06 -9.63
N VAL A 286 -8.75 -11.00 -9.07
CA VAL A 286 -9.88 -11.69 -9.69
C VAL A 286 -11.16 -11.11 -9.12
N ARG A 287 -12.00 -10.49 -9.95
CA ARG A 287 -13.33 -10.05 -9.50
C ARG A 287 -14.20 -11.26 -9.22
N VAL A 288 -14.81 -11.31 -8.04
CA VAL A 288 -15.76 -12.36 -7.68
C VAL A 288 -17.17 -11.84 -7.79
N ILE A 289 -18.01 -12.61 -8.49
CA ILE A 289 -19.44 -12.36 -8.61
C ILE A 289 -20.18 -13.55 -8.00
N ARG A 290 -21.07 -13.31 -7.03
CA ARG A 290 -21.95 -14.34 -6.46
C ARG A 290 -23.31 -14.29 -7.15
N GLY A 291 -23.86 -15.44 -7.50
CA GLY A 291 -25.17 -15.58 -8.12
C GLY A 291 -26.15 -16.34 -7.23
N ALA A 292 -27.43 -15.98 -7.34
CA ALA A 292 -28.53 -16.58 -6.55
C ALA A 292 -28.70 -18.09 -6.76
N GLY A 293 -28.14 -18.66 -7.83
CA GLY A 293 -28.15 -20.10 -8.10
C GLY A 293 -27.20 -20.94 -7.23
N SER A 294 -26.32 -20.31 -6.46
CA SER A 294 -25.43 -21.03 -5.54
C SER A 294 -26.10 -21.33 -4.19
N LYS A 295 -25.68 -22.40 -3.51
CA LYS A 295 -26.15 -22.75 -2.15
C LYS A 295 -25.45 -21.92 -1.05
N SER A 296 -24.66 -20.91 -1.44
CA SER A 296 -23.87 -20.11 -0.51
C SER A 296 -24.74 -19.20 0.35
N PRO A 297 -24.47 -19.05 1.66
CA PRO A 297 -25.15 -18.06 2.50
C PRO A 297 -24.79 -16.61 2.12
N TYR A 298 -23.73 -16.42 1.32
CA TYR A 298 -23.29 -15.11 0.82
C TYR A 298 -23.88 -14.78 -0.56
N ALA A 299 -24.67 -15.70 -1.14
CA ALA A 299 -25.32 -15.44 -2.42
C ALA A 299 -26.42 -14.38 -2.28
N PRO A 300 -26.61 -13.52 -3.29
CA PRO A 300 -27.75 -12.61 -3.28
C PRO A 300 -29.07 -13.38 -3.40
N PRO A 301 -30.19 -12.84 -2.90
CA PRO A 301 -31.49 -13.50 -2.99
C PRO A 301 -31.99 -13.64 -4.44
N GLU A 302 -31.57 -12.73 -5.33
CA GLU A 302 -31.88 -12.74 -6.75
C GLU A 302 -30.71 -12.18 -7.57
N GLY A 303 -30.62 -12.57 -8.84
CA GLY A 303 -29.61 -12.06 -9.76
C GLY A 303 -28.17 -12.39 -9.34
N PHE A 304 -27.31 -11.38 -9.42
CA PHE A 304 -25.87 -11.44 -9.16
C PHE A 304 -25.41 -10.26 -8.31
N SER A 305 -24.38 -10.46 -7.49
CA SER A 305 -23.73 -9.42 -6.69
C SER A 305 -22.24 -9.41 -7.00
N TYR A 306 -21.66 -8.22 -7.19
CA TYR A 306 -20.21 -8.05 -7.26
C TYR A 306 -19.63 -7.95 -5.86
N ASP A 307 -18.79 -8.90 -5.47
CA ASP A 307 -18.36 -9.09 -4.08
C ASP A 307 -16.88 -8.78 -3.88
N GLY A 308 -16.34 -7.94 -4.76
CA GLY A 308 -15.00 -7.39 -4.67
C GLY A 308 -13.93 -8.26 -5.33
N LEU A 309 -12.69 -7.93 -5.02
CA LEU A 309 -11.51 -8.55 -5.61
C LEU A 309 -10.93 -9.64 -4.72
N TYR A 310 -10.43 -10.70 -5.33
CA TYR A 310 -9.80 -11.84 -4.65
C TYR A 310 -8.47 -12.19 -5.31
N THR A 311 -7.60 -12.88 -4.60
CA THR A 311 -6.41 -13.54 -5.16
C THR A 311 -6.60 -15.04 -5.17
N VAL A 312 -6.00 -15.71 -6.15
CA VAL A 312 -5.92 -17.18 -6.18
C VAL A 312 -4.66 -17.59 -5.43
N GLU A 313 -4.82 -18.26 -4.29
CA GLU A 313 -3.72 -18.57 -3.38
C GLU A 313 -3.04 -19.89 -3.70
N ASN A 314 -3.85 -20.90 -4.00
CA ASN A 314 -3.38 -22.26 -4.24
C ASN A 314 -4.41 -23.05 -5.06
N TYR A 315 -4.00 -24.21 -5.58
CA TYR A 315 -4.88 -25.21 -6.16
C TYR A 315 -4.44 -26.63 -5.80
N TRP A 316 -5.38 -27.57 -5.79
CA TRP A 316 -5.12 -28.99 -5.60
C TRP A 316 -6.16 -29.83 -6.36
N THR A 317 -5.95 -31.14 -6.37
CA THR A 317 -6.90 -32.09 -6.96
C THR A 317 -7.74 -32.73 -5.85
N LYS A 318 -9.06 -32.77 -6.03
CA LYS A 318 -10.00 -33.51 -5.18
C LYS A 318 -10.63 -34.63 -5.99
N VAL A 319 -10.78 -35.80 -5.38
CA VAL A 319 -11.58 -36.90 -5.94
C VAL A 319 -13.01 -36.74 -5.43
N ARG A 320 -13.97 -36.65 -6.35
CA ARG A 320 -15.40 -36.52 -6.04
C ARG A 320 -16.01 -37.85 -5.61
N ALA A 321 -17.23 -37.80 -5.10
CA ALA A 321 -17.98 -38.99 -4.70
C ALA A 321 -18.26 -39.96 -5.87
N ASP A 322 -18.38 -39.43 -7.08
CA ASP A 322 -18.56 -40.21 -8.33
C ASP A 322 -17.23 -40.71 -8.95
N GLY A 323 -16.10 -40.48 -8.28
CA GLY A 323 -14.79 -41.00 -8.65
C GLY A 323 -13.98 -40.13 -9.63
N PHE A 324 -14.59 -39.09 -10.20
CA PHE A 324 -13.87 -38.17 -11.08
C PHE A 324 -13.00 -37.19 -10.29
N ARG A 325 -11.89 -36.77 -10.92
CA ARG A 325 -10.96 -35.78 -10.36
C ARG A 325 -11.33 -34.39 -10.83
N VAL A 326 -11.46 -33.48 -9.88
CA VAL A 326 -11.65 -32.04 -10.14
C VAL A 326 -10.52 -31.23 -9.52
N LEU A 327 -10.26 -30.07 -10.10
CA LEU A 327 -9.34 -29.10 -9.52
C LEU A 327 -10.11 -28.18 -8.59
N GLN A 328 -9.59 -27.94 -7.40
CA GLN A 328 -10.10 -26.93 -6.48
C GLN A 328 -9.07 -25.82 -6.35
N PHE A 329 -9.57 -24.59 -6.28
CA PHE A 329 -8.82 -23.37 -6.17
C PHE A 329 -9.22 -22.66 -4.88
N ARG A 330 -8.24 -22.27 -4.08
CA ARG A 330 -8.50 -21.44 -2.91
C ARG A 330 -8.31 -19.99 -3.28
N LEU A 331 -9.38 -19.21 -3.19
CA LEU A 331 -9.34 -17.76 -3.34
C LEU A 331 -9.50 -17.08 -1.99
N GLU A 332 -8.82 -15.95 -1.82
CA GLU A 332 -8.93 -15.09 -0.65
C GLU A 332 -9.27 -13.67 -1.08
N LYS A 333 -10.16 -13.01 -0.35
CA LYS A 333 -10.58 -11.64 -0.63
C LYS A 333 -9.43 -10.68 -0.39
N LEU A 334 -9.23 -9.74 -1.32
CA LEU A 334 -8.33 -8.61 -1.15
C LEU A 334 -8.96 -7.61 -0.18
N GLN A 335 -8.35 -7.44 0.99
CA GLN A 335 -8.78 -6.42 1.95
C GLN A 335 -8.15 -5.04 1.64
N ASP A 336 -8.81 -3.97 2.11
CA ASP A 336 -8.47 -2.57 1.84
C ASP A 336 -7.03 -2.21 2.30
N THR A 337 -6.34 -1.40 1.48
CA THR A 337 -4.87 -1.24 1.45
C THR A 337 -4.29 -0.30 2.51
N ARG A 338 -4.21 -0.73 3.77
CA ARG A 338 -3.36 -0.08 4.81
C ARG A 338 -2.33 -1.06 5.38
N PRO A 339 -1.11 -0.63 5.76
CA PRO A 339 -0.30 -1.42 6.67
C PRO A 339 -0.93 -1.41 8.07
N PRO A 340 -1.06 -2.55 8.76
CA PRO A 340 -1.59 -2.60 10.11
C PRO A 340 -0.56 -2.00 11.09
N ILE A 341 -1.01 -1.09 11.94
CA ILE A 341 -0.28 -0.75 13.17
C ILE A 341 -0.47 -1.96 14.10
N VAL A 342 0.57 -2.76 14.32
CA VAL A 342 0.50 -3.91 15.23
C VAL A 342 0.76 -3.43 16.66
N PRO A 343 -0.22 -3.49 17.58
CA PRO A 343 0.02 -3.18 18.98
C PRO A 343 0.99 -4.21 19.59
N THR A 344 1.98 -3.76 20.36
CA THR A 344 2.91 -4.64 21.10
C THR A 344 2.26 -5.35 22.31
N GLY A 345 0.93 -5.35 22.37
CA GLY A 345 0.10 -5.91 23.43
C GLY A 345 -0.22 -7.41 23.30
N THR A 346 -1.29 -7.81 23.98
CA THR A 346 -1.71 -9.20 24.19
C THR A 346 -2.25 -9.88 22.92
N PRO A 347 -2.35 -11.22 22.85
CA PRO A 347 -2.82 -11.95 21.67
C PRO A 347 -4.22 -11.59 21.16
N MET A 348 -5.10 -11.03 22.01
CA MET A 348 -6.40 -10.48 21.60
C MET A 348 -6.29 -9.20 20.76
N ASP A 349 -5.18 -8.46 20.89
CA ASP A 349 -4.92 -7.22 20.14
C ASP A 349 -4.48 -7.49 18.69
N ARG A 350 -4.42 -8.77 18.27
CA ARG A 350 -3.91 -9.24 16.95
C ARG A 350 -4.97 -9.84 16.03
N ALA A 351 -6.25 -9.84 16.41
CA ALA A 351 -7.32 -10.41 15.61
C ALA A 351 -7.79 -9.44 14.50
N GLY A 352 -7.82 -9.89 13.24
CA GLY A 352 -8.46 -9.15 12.12
C GLY A 352 -7.54 -8.35 11.19
N VAL A 353 -6.28 -8.77 11.01
CA VAL A 353 -5.30 -8.09 10.15
C VAL A 353 -4.91 -8.97 8.96
N ASP A 354 -5.18 -8.53 7.72
CA ASP A 354 -4.77 -9.21 6.48
C ASP A 354 -3.33 -8.84 6.06
N ILE A 355 -2.54 -9.87 5.79
CA ILE A 355 -1.10 -9.81 5.52
C ILE A 355 -0.72 -10.35 4.13
N SER A 356 -1.67 -10.54 3.20
CA SER A 356 -1.52 -11.30 1.93
C SER A 356 -0.49 -10.76 0.90
N ARG A 357 -0.41 -9.43 0.66
CA ARG A 357 0.61 -8.81 -0.25
C ARG A 357 2.03 -9.01 0.28
N TRP A 358 2.13 -9.04 1.59
CA TRP A 358 3.37 -9.15 2.30
C TRP A 358 3.63 -10.59 2.62
N GLU A 359 4.89 -10.98 2.75
CA GLU A 359 5.17 -12.19 3.52
C GLU A 359 5.79 -11.75 4.83
N PRO A 360 5.24 -12.19 5.98
CA PRO A 360 5.79 -11.82 7.26
C PRO A 360 7.19 -12.44 7.38
N VAL A 361 8.21 -11.58 7.47
CA VAL A 361 9.58 -12.03 7.76
C VAL A 361 9.81 -11.99 9.26
N SER A 362 9.12 -11.10 9.99
CA SER A 362 9.03 -11.08 11.45
C SER A 362 7.73 -10.38 11.90
N LEU A 363 7.50 -10.27 13.21
CA LEU A 363 6.36 -9.54 13.79
C LEU A 363 6.28 -8.07 13.35
N GLU A 364 7.39 -7.48 12.91
CA GLU A 364 7.49 -6.04 12.61
C GLU A 364 7.99 -5.75 11.18
N ALA A 365 8.19 -6.78 10.35
CA ALA A 365 8.77 -6.60 9.01
C ALA A 365 8.14 -7.52 7.97
N TYR A 366 7.93 -6.94 6.80
CA TYR A 366 7.13 -7.47 5.72
C TYR A 366 7.89 -7.33 4.41
N ARG A 367 7.92 -8.38 3.58
CA ARG A 367 8.53 -8.35 2.24
C ARG A 367 7.49 -8.18 1.14
N ASP A 368 7.76 -7.33 0.17
CA ASP A 368 6.99 -7.11 -1.06
C ASP A 368 7.37 -8.20 -2.07
N ARG A 369 6.39 -9.05 -2.35
CA ARG A 369 6.56 -10.17 -3.29
C ARG A 369 6.86 -9.69 -4.72
N ASN A 370 6.58 -8.44 -5.08
CA ASN A 370 6.90 -7.88 -6.40
C ASN A 370 8.38 -7.62 -6.59
N VAL A 371 9.08 -7.18 -5.53
CA VAL A 371 10.54 -6.98 -5.57
C VAL A 371 11.20 -8.34 -5.81
N ALA A 372 10.78 -9.36 -5.06
CA ALA A 372 11.23 -10.73 -5.24
C ALA A 372 10.96 -11.27 -6.66
N ALA A 373 9.75 -11.06 -7.19
CA ALA A 373 9.37 -11.53 -8.52
C ALA A 373 10.18 -10.85 -9.65
N LYS A 374 10.43 -9.54 -9.55
CA LYS A 374 11.26 -8.81 -10.53
C LYS A 374 12.70 -9.31 -10.53
N VAL A 375 13.30 -9.47 -9.36
CA VAL A 375 14.68 -9.96 -9.24
C VAL A 375 14.80 -11.39 -9.76
N ALA A 376 13.88 -12.29 -9.38
CA ALA A 376 13.88 -13.66 -9.88
C ALA A 376 13.74 -13.73 -11.40
N LYS A 377 12.82 -12.93 -11.98
CA LYS A 377 12.63 -12.86 -13.43
C LYS A 377 13.85 -12.28 -14.17
N ALA A 378 14.51 -11.26 -13.62
CA ALA A 378 15.70 -10.66 -14.21
C ALA A 378 16.87 -11.65 -14.37
N HIS A 379 16.86 -12.72 -13.58
CA HIS A 379 17.84 -13.81 -13.60
C HIS A 379 17.32 -15.10 -14.22
N GLY A 380 16.15 -15.07 -14.88
CA GLY A 380 15.54 -16.27 -15.48
C GLY A 380 15.28 -17.38 -14.45
N TYR A 381 15.06 -17.01 -13.19
CA TYR A 381 14.93 -17.92 -12.05
C TYR A 381 16.18 -18.78 -11.79
N VAL A 382 17.35 -18.40 -12.28
CA VAL A 382 18.61 -19.12 -12.01
C VAL A 382 19.26 -18.56 -10.75
N CYS A 383 19.85 -19.46 -9.94
CA CYS A 383 20.65 -19.05 -8.78
C CYS A 383 21.85 -18.18 -9.20
N GLN A 384 22.01 -17.03 -8.54
CA GLN A 384 23.08 -16.07 -8.84
C GLN A 384 24.49 -16.46 -8.33
N ILE A 385 24.65 -17.53 -7.54
CA ILE A 385 25.94 -17.85 -6.90
C ILE A 385 26.79 -18.79 -7.75
N GLY A 386 27.95 -18.30 -8.22
CA GLY A 386 28.99 -19.11 -8.87
C GLY A 386 28.44 -19.96 -10.02
N GLU A 387 28.91 -21.19 -10.16
CA GLU A 387 28.42 -22.10 -11.21
C GLU A 387 27.17 -22.90 -10.80
N CYS A 388 26.44 -22.47 -9.76
CA CYS A 388 25.35 -23.25 -9.16
C CYS A 388 24.25 -23.63 -10.16
N GLY A 389 23.82 -22.69 -11.01
CA GLY A 389 22.86 -22.93 -12.09
C GLY A 389 21.49 -23.49 -11.70
N THR A 390 21.21 -23.66 -10.40
CA THR A 390 20.03 -24.37 -9.92
C THR A 390 18.77 -23.56 -10.17
N VAL A 391 17.74 -24.23 -10.67
CA VAL A 391 16.36 -23.75 -10.86
C VAL A 391 15.43 -24.84 -10.32
N ILE A 392 14.39 -24.47 -9.56
CA ILE A 392 13.37 -25.43 -9.13
C ILE A 392 12.27 -25.46 -10.18
N GLU A 393 12.07 -26.61 -10.80
CA GLU A 393 10.99 -26.81 -11.78
C GLU A 393 9.80 -27.53 -11.14
N THR A 394 8.62 -26.98 -11.36
CA THR A 394 7.36 -27.60 -10.94
C THR A 394 6.86 -28.59 -11.99
N PRO A 395 6.03 -29.59 -11.62
CA PRO A 395 5.40 -30.50 -12.60
C PRO A 395 4.57 -29.81 -13.69
N ALA A 396 4.15 -28.56 -13.46
CA ALA A 396 3.43 -27.73 -14.42
C ALA A 396 4.36 -26.89 -15.34
N GLY A 397 5.68 -27.07 -15.23
CA GLY A 397 6.70 -26.40 -16.03
C GLY A 397 7.07 -25.00 -15.56
N PHE A 398 6.61 -24.56 -14.38
CA PHE A 398 7.04 -23.28 -13.80
C PHE A 398 8.41 -23.41 -13.16
N GLN A 399 9.25 -22.40 -13.40
CA GLN A 399 10.56 -22.25 -12.78
C GLN A 399 10.45 -21.31 -11.58
N ILE A 400 11.06 -21.72 -10.46
CA ILE A 400 11.04 -20.99 -9.20
C ILE A 400 12.45 -21.02 -8.62
N THR A 401 12.93 -19.86 -8.16
CA THR A 401 14.10 -19.77 -7.30
C THR A 401 13.83 -18.73 -6.22
N PRO A 402 14.09 -19.06 -4.94
CA PRO A 402 13.88 -18.13 -3.84
C PRO A 402 14.68 -16.83 -3.97
N THR A 403 14.29 -15.83 -3.19
CA THR A 403 15.06 -14.60 -3.03
C THR A 403 15.43 -14.37 -1.57
N THR A 404 16.53 -13.64 -1.33
CA THR A 404 16.97 -13.23 0.01
C THR A 404 17.49 -11.80 0.01
N HIS A 405 17.34 -11.10 1.14
CA HIS A 405 17.87 -9.74 1.32
C HIS A 405 19.30 -9.79 1.86
N LEU A 406 20.20 -8.99 1.29
CA LEU A 406 21.57 -8.86 1.79
C LEU A 406 21.63 -8.14 3.14
N LYS A 407 20.92 -7.02 3.26
CA LYS A 407 20.65 -6.36 4.54
C LYS A 407 19.26 -6.79 5.02
N PRO A 408 19.16 -7.53 6.13
CA PRO A 408 17.86 -8.03 6.62
C PRO A 408 16.87 -6.90 6.85
N ILE A 409 15.62 -7.08 6.40
CA ILE A 409 14.54 -6.09 6.57
C ILE A 409 14.05 -6.00 8.02
N THR A 410 14.35 -7.01 8.84
CA THR A 410 13.93 -7.12 10.23
C THR A 410 14.80 -6.29 11.17
N ILE A 411 14.29 -6.00 12.37
CA ILE A 411 15.11 -5.46 13.48
C ILE A 411 16.21 -6.47 13.83
N PRO A 412 17.45 -6.03 14.12
CA PRO A 412 17.90 -4.63 14.28
C PRO A 412 18.34 -3.93 12.99
N HIS A 413 18.41 -4.63 11.86
CA HIS A 413 19.11 -4.16 10.67
C HIS A 413 18.28 -3.19 9.81
N LYS A 414 16.96 -3.41 9.71
CA LYS A 414 16.00 -2.52 9.02
C LYS A 414 16.43 -2.16 7.59
N GLY A 415 16.81 -3.17 6.81
CA GLY A 415 17.11 -3.04 5.39
C GLY A 415 15.89 -2.62 4.58
N PRO A 416 16.08 -1.83 3.50
CA PRO A 416 14.99 -1.47 2.59
C PRO A 416 14.61 -2.67 1.72
N ASP A 417 13.32 -2.79 1.42
CA ASP A 417 12.82 -3.82 0.51
C ASP A 417 12.81 -3.30 -0.93
N ILE A 418 13.98 -3.34 -1.55
CA ILE A 418 14.25 -2.82 -2.89
C ILE A 418 15.11 -3.83 -3.67
N GLU A 419 15.02 -3.80 -5.00
CA GLU A 419 15.73 -4.73 -5.88
C GLU A 419 17.24 -4.76 -5.59
N ALA A 420 17.85 -3.60 -5.35
CA ALA A 420 19.28 -3.49 -5.03
C ALA A 420 19.72 -4.26 -3.77
N ASN A 421 18.80 -4.56 -2.85
CA ASN A 421 19.07 -5.28 -1.61
C ASN A 421 18.70 -6.77 -1.69
N VAL A 422 18.26 -7.29 -2.85
CA VAL A 422 17.68 -8.64 -2.98
C VAL A 422 18.49 -9.47 -3.98
N LEU A 423 18.74 -10.75 -3.65
CA LEU A 423 19.35 -11.73 -4.54
C LEU A 423 18.38 -12.88 -4.86
N CYS A 424 18.41 -13.40 -6.08
CA CYS A 424 17.78 -14.64 -6.53
C CYS A 424 18.75 -15.81 -6.35
N VAL A 425 18.48 -16.68 -5.37
CA VAL A 425 19.39 -17.77 -4.96
C VAL A 425 18.62 -19.04 -4.61
N CYS A 426 19.21 -20.20 -4.88
CA CYS A 426 18.58 -21.48 -4.54
C CYS A 426 18.44 -21.66 -3.02
N PRO A 427 17.60 -22.60 -2.54
CA PRO A 427 17.38 -22.80 -1.09
C PRO A 427 18.67 -23.01 -0.28
N ASN A 428 19.67 -23.69 -0.86
CA ASN A 428 20.94 -23.96 -0.18
C ASN A 428 21.77 -22.68 0.00
N HIS A 429 21.98 -21.92 -1.09
CA HIS A 429 22.75 -20.68 -1.05
C HIS A 429 22.06 -19.57 -0.26
N ARG A 430 20.72 -19.57 -0.23
CA ARG A 430 19.95 -18.70 0.67
C ARG A 430 20.36 -18.92 2.13
N ILE A 431 20.35 -20.18 2.59
CA ILE A 431 20.72 -20.51 3.97
C ILE A 431 22.20 -20.16 4.24
N GLN A 432 23.09 -20.39 3.27
CA GLN A 432 24.50 -20.05 3.42
C GLN A 432 24.74 -18.54 3.55
N LEU A 433 24.01 -17.71 2.80
CA LEU A 433 24.05 -16.26 2.94
C LEU A 433 23.45 -15.81 4.28
N ASP A 434 22.30 -16.35 4.66
CA ASP A 434 21.59 -15.97 5.89
C ASP A 434 22.41 -16.31 7.16
N LEU A 435 23.25 -17.35 7.10
CA LEU A 435 24.14 -17.77 8.20
C LEU A 435 25.57 -17.22 8.08
N GLY A 436 25.88 -16.46 7.03
CA GLY A 436 27.22 -15.93 6.79
C GLY A 436 28.27 -17.01 6.48
N VAL A 437 27.85 -18.20 6.03
CA VAL A 437 28.76 -19.25 5.53
C VAL A 437 29.44 -18.77 4.25
N ILE A 438 28.73 -17.98 3.45
CA ILE A 438 29.30 -17.29 2.29
C ILE A 438 29.07 -15.79 2.39
N THR A 439 30.04 -15.00 1.93
CA THR A 439 29.93 -13.55 1.76
C THR A 439 30.35 -13.14 0.35
N ILE A 440 30.14 -11.88 -0.01
CA ILE A 440 30.42 -11.36 -1.36
C ILE A 440 31.37 -10.15 -1.23
N GLU A 441 32.39 -10.12 -2.08
CA GLU A 441 33.37 -9.04 -2.17
C GLU A 441 32.89 -7.87 -3.03
N ASP A 442 33.61 -6.75 -2.98
CA ASP A 442 33.29 -5.54 -3.77
C ASP A 442 33.46 -5.78 -5.28
N ASP A 443 34.31 -6.73 -5.66
CA ASP A 443 34.52 -7.21 -7.03
C ASP A 443 33.59 -8.39 -7.40
N LEU A 444 32.59 -8.66 -6.55
CA LEU A 444 31.57 -9.71 -6.72
C LEU A 444 32.07 -11.15 -6.54
N GLN A 445 33.29 -11.37 -6.06
CA GLN A 445 33.71 -12.72 -5.68
C GLN A 445 32.92 -13.23 -4.48
N VAL A 446 32.42 -14.46 -4.57
CA VAL A 446 31.72 -15.15 -3.47
C VAL A 446 32.75 -15.96 -2.70
N ILE A 447 32.86 -15.70 -1.40
CA ILE A 447 33.85 -16.31 -0.50
C ILE A 447 33.15 -17.28 0.44
N ASP A 448 33.68 -18.49 0.56
CA ASP A 448 33.36 -19.41 1.65
C ASP A 448 34.12 -18.97 2.91
N GLU A 449 33.40 -18.53 3.94
CA GLU A 449 33.99 -18.03 5.19
C GLU A 449 34.49 -19.14 6.12
N ILE A 450 34.11 -20.40 5.90
CA ILE A 450 34.64 -21.55 6.65
C ILE A 450 36.08 -21.82 6.22
N HIS A 451 36.32 -21.84 4.92
CA HIS A 451 37.62 -22.18 4.33
C HIS A 451 38.45 -20.95 3.95
N GLY A 452 37.83 -19.77 3.86
CA GLY A 452 38.45 -18.52 3.45
C GLY A 452 38.86 -18.48 1.98
N VAL A 453 38.18 -19.23 1.11
CA VAL A 453 38.51 -19.35 -0.32
C VAL A 453 37.36 -18.89 -1.21
N PRO A 454 37.65 -18.32 -2.39
CA PRO A 454 36.62 -17.99 -3.37
C PRO A 454 35.98 -19.26 -3.94
N ILE A 455 34.66 -19.26 -4.06
CA ILE A 455 33.86 -20.37 -4.61
C ILE A 455 33.18 -20.03 -5.93
N GLY A 456 33.32 -18.79 -6.40
CA GLY A 456 32.78 -18.32 -7.67
C GLY A 456 32.53 -16.81 -7.66
N GLU A 457 31.80 -16.33 -8.66
CA GLU A 457 31.39 -14.92 -8.77
C GLU A 457 29.86 -14.81 -8.67
N LEU A 458 29.37 -13.67 -8.18
CA LEU A 458 27.95 -13.35 -8.20
C LEU A 458 27.52 -12.95 -9.61
N HIS A 459 26.59 -13.71 -10.20
CA HIS A 459 26.03 -13.40 -11.51
C HIS A 459 25.13 -12.16 -11.45
N VAL A 460 25.40 -11.21 -12.34
CA VAL A 460 24.63 -9.97 -12.49
C VAL A 460 23.86 -9.95 -13.82
N SER A 461 22.71 -9.28 -13.83
CA SER A 461 21.86 -9.14 -15.01
C SER A 461 21.72 -7.65 -15.35
N PRO A 462 21.67 -7.24 -16.63
CA PRO A 462 21.46 -5.84 -17.01
C PRO A 462 20.20 -5.21 -16.38
N GLY A 463 19.19 -6.03 -16.07
CA GLY A 463 17.93 -5.60 -15.46
C GLY A 463 17.91 -5.66 -13.92
N HIS A 464 19.01 -6.04 -13.26
CA HIS A 464 19.09 -6.13 -11.81
C HIS A 464 20.46 -5.64 -11.31
N LYS A 465 20.47 -4.44 -10.69
CA LYS A 465 21.68 -3.84 -10.10
C LYS A 465 21.70 -4.02 -8.60
N VAL A 466 22.57 -4.90 -8.11
CA VAL A 466 22.80 -5.12 -6.68
C VAL A 466 23.57 -3.94 -6.09
N GLY A 467 23.13 -3.42 -4.95
CA GLY A 467 23.80 -2.32 -4.24
C GLY A 467 25.02 -2.80 -3.47
N LEU A 468 26.20 -2.26 -3.80
CA LEU A 468 27.46 -2.59 -3.12
C LEU A 468 27.41 -2.27 -1.61
N GLU A 469 26.60 -1.29 -1.21
CA GLU A 469 26.37 -0.94 0.19
C GLU A 469 25.71 -2.09 0.98
N PHE A 470 24.83 -2.88 0.35
CA PHE A 470 24.18 -4.02 0.98
C PHE A 470 25.09 -5.24 1.03
N ILE A 471 25.91 -5.45 -0.03
CA ILE A 471 26.99 -6.45 -0.03
C ILE A 471 27.97 -6.17 1.11
N ARG A 472 28.44 -4.93 1.23
CA ARG A 472 29.35 -4.50 2.31
C ARG A 472 28.72 -4.70 3.68
N TYR A 473 27.45 -4.31 3.85
CA TYR A 473 26.73 -4.48 5.11
C TYR A 473 26.61 -5.96 5.50
N HIS A 474 26.20 -6.83 4.57
CA HIS A 474 26.11 -8.28 4.79
C HIS A 474 27.48 -8.85 5.20
N ARG A 475 28.53 -8.52 4.45
CA ARG A 475 29.90 -8.95 4.74
C ARG A 475 30.36 -8.48 6.12
N GLU A 476 30.14 -7.22 6.48
CA GLU A 476 30.51 -6.68 7.80
C GLU A 476 29.73 -7.33 8.95
N LEU A 477 28.49 -7.77 8.70
CA LEU A 477 27.65 -8.43 9.69
C LEU A 477 28.21 -9.80 10.10
N PHE A 478 28.76 -10.56 9.15
CA PHE A 478 29.19 -11.94 9.37
C PHE A 478 30.71 -12.11 9.44
N ARG A 479 31.48 -11.32 8.70
CA ARG A 479 32.93 -11.42 8.65
C ARG A 479 33.54 -10.78 9.91
N ARG A 480 33.96 -11.65 10.84
CA ARG A 480 34.65 -11.22 12.06
C ARG A 480 35.91 -10.42 11.73
N ARG A 481 36.12 -9.30 12.42
CA ARG A 481 37.43 -8.62 12.40
C ARG A 481 38.47 -9.61 12.93
N ARG A 482 39.54 -9.84 12.17
CA ARG A 482 40.75 -10.53 12.64
C ARG A 482 41.35 -9.76 13.83
N GLY A 483 40.82 -9.97 15.03
CA GLY A 483 41.21 -9.25 16.24
C GLY A 483 40.36 -9.55 17.48
N ASP A 484 39.08 -9.91 17.32
CA ASP A 484 38.16 -10.09 18.47
C ASP A 484 38.16 -11.50 19.08
N CYS A 485 38.84 -12.49 18.45
CA CYS A 485 39.02 -13.83 19.03
C CYS A 485 39.93 -13.87 20.28
N LEU A 486 40.66 -12.80 20.60
CA LEU A 486 41.63 -12.80 21.71
C LEU A 486 41.05 -12.40 23.07
N LYS A 487 39.78 -11.96 23.17
CA LYS A 487 39.22 -11.43 24.43
C LYS A 487 38.13 -12.26 25.09
N ILE A 488 37.61 -13.30 24.44
CA ILE A 488 36.50 -14.10 24.99
C ILE A 488 36.91 -15.54 25.33
N CYS A 489 38.05 -16.04 24.81
CA CYS A 489 38.63 -17.30 25.29
C CYS A 489 39.59 -17.04 26.45
N GLY A 490 39.00 -16.76 27.61
CA GLY A 490 39.67 -16.90 28.90
C GLY A 490 39.75 -18.35 29.36
N TRP A 491 39.95 -19.34 28.47
CA TRP A 491 40.23 -20.72 28.85
C TRP A 491 41.25 -21.33 27.88
N ARG A 492 42.22 -22.01 28.49
CA ARG A 492 43.49 -22.48 27.91
C ARG A 492 43.28 -23.52 26.81
N GLY A 493 44.25 -23.56 25.90
CA GLY A 493 44.76 -24.82 25.37
C GLY A 493 44.52 -25.06 23.89
N ASP A 494 45.51 -24.62 23.11
CA ASP A 494 46.16 -25.40 22.07
C ASP A 494 45.39 -25.81 20.79
N ARG A 495 45.88 -25.17 19.72
CA ARG A 495 46.07 -25.64 18.33
C ARG A 495 44.94 -25.31 17.35
N CYS A 496 45.21 -24.24 16.58
CA CYS A 496 44.69 -24.01 15.24
C CYS A 496 45.09 -25.13 14.28
#